data_AF-A0A396P5C6-F1
#
_entry.id   AF-A0A396P5C6-F1
#
_cell.length_a   1.000
_cell.length_b   1.000
_cell.length_c   1.000
_cell.angle_alpha   90.00
_cell.angle_beta   90.00
_cell.angle_gamma   90.00
#
_symmetry.space_group_name_H-M   'P 1'
#
loop_
_entity.id
_entity.type
_entity.pdbx_description
1 polymer ?
#
loop_
_entity_poly.entity_id
_entity_poly.type
_entity_poly.pdbx_seq_one_letter_code
_entity_poly.pdbx_strand_id
1 'polypeptide(L)' 'MAEADYFEGHPIQAAVLVVSYIHANHRESGPYQFDEFLNKYETIFEYPDENNAADEVRNYIDELSSIVEQYI' A
#
# COMPACT_ATOMS: atom_id res chain seq x y z
N MET A 1 4.17 -11.29 -14.49
CA MET A 1 5.29 -10.90 -13.63
C MET A 1 5.16 -9.41 -13.45
N ALA A 2 4.85 -8.94 -12.25
CA ALA A 2 4.98 -7.52 -11.98
C ALA A 2 6.49 -7.24 -12.03
N GLU A 3 6.93 -6.48 -13.02
CA GLU A 3 8.32 -6.02 -13.09
C GLU A 3 8.56 -5.20 -11.82
N ALA A 4 9.65 -5.45 -11.09
CA ALA A 4 9.96 -4.69 -9.88
C ALA A 4 9.96 -3.17 -10.17
N ASP A 5 10.41 -2.82 -11.37
CA ASP A 5 10.41 -1.49 -11.97
C ASP A 5 9.00 -0.85 -12.04
N TYR A 6 7.95 -1.66 -12.16
CA TYR A 6 6.56 -1.16 -12.16
C TYR A 6 6.17 -0.60 -10.78
N PHE A 7 6.58 -1.26 -9.70
CA PHE A 7 6.30 -0.77 -8.35
C PHE A 7 7.24 0.37 -7.94
N GLU A 8 8.43 0.46 -8.53
CA GLU A 8 9.31 1.61 -8.34
C GLU A 8 8.68 2.90 -8.92
N GLY A 9 8.04 2.80 -10.09
CA GLY A 9 7.28 3.92 -10.68
C GLY A 9 5.87 4.11 -10.11
N HIS A 10 5.26 3.06 -9.55
CA HIS A 10 3.90 3.06 -9.01
C HIS A 10 3.81 2.34 -7.66
N PRO A 11 4.42 2.88 -6.60
CA PRO A 11 4.53 2.21 -5.30
C PRO A 11 3.17 1.81 -4.72
N ILE A 12 2.14 2.64 -4.91
CA ILE A 12 0.76 2.33 -4.44
C ILE A 12 0.20 1.01 -5.01
N GLN A 13 0.65 0.57 -6.19
CA GLN A 13 0.14 -0.65 -6.82
C GLN A 13 0.51 -1.92 -6.03
N ALA A 14 1.60 -1.89 -5.27
CA ALA A 14 1.95 -3.00 -4.39
C ALA A 14 0.91 -3.15 -3.26
N ALA A 15 0.49 -2.03 -2.67
CA ALA A 15 -0.57 -2.00 -1.67
C ALA A 15 -1.92 -2.46 -2.24
N VAL A 16 -2.30 -1.96 -3.41
CA VAL A 16 -3.55 -2.36 -4.10
C VAL A 16 -3.57 -3.88 -4.37
N LEU A 17 -2.44 -4.46 -4.78
CA LEU A 17 -2.32 -5.90 -5.00
C LEU A 17 -2.53 -6.70 -3.72
N VAL A 18 -1.89 -6.30 -2.61
CA VAL A 18 -2.04 -6.96 -1.31
C VAL A 18 -3.48 -6.89 -0.82
N VAL A 19 -4.10 -5.70 -0.87
CA VAL A 19 -5.50 -5.50 -0.47
C VAL A 19 -6.45 -6.32 -1.33
N SER A 20 -6.24 -6.34 -2.65
CA SER A 20 -7.03 -7.15 -3.58
C SER A 20 -6.94 -8.65 -3.26
N TYR A 21 -5.75 -9.13 -2.89
CA TYR A 21 -5.57 -10.51 -2.45
C TYR A 21 -6.36 -10.82 -1.18
N ILE A 22 -6.35 -9.93 -0.18
CA ILE A 22 -7.10 -10.11 1.06
C ILE A 22 -8.61 -10.20 0.78
N HIS A 23 -9.15 -9.25 0.00
CA HIS A 23 -10.55 -9.24 -0.40
C HIS A 23 -10.95 -10.47 -1.24
N ALA A 24 -10.10 -10.88 -2.18
CA ALA A 24 -10.35 -12.07 -3.00
C ALA A 24 -10.42 -13.38 -2.16
N ASN A 25 -9.81 -13.39 -0.98
CA ASN A 25 -9.85 -14.51 -0.05
C ASN A 25 -10.88 -14.34 1.08
N HIS A 26 -11.70 -13.29 1.06
CA HIS A 26 -12.67 -12.95 2.12
C HIS A 26 -12.04 -12.90 3.53
N ARG A 27 -10.80 -12.39 3.61
CA ARG A 27 -10.02 -12.30 4.86
C ARG A 27 -10.10 -10.92 5.50
N GLU A 28 -10.69 -9.94 4.82
CA GLU A 28 -10.94 -8.62 5.37
C GLU A 28 -11.91 -8.67 6.57
N SER A 29 -11.66 -7.82 7.55
CA SER A 29 -12.54 -7.61 8.70
C SER A 29 -13.68 -6.63 8.42
N GLY A 30 -13.58 -5.85 7.33
CA GLY A 30 -14.62 -4.92 6.91
C GLY A 30 -14.34 -4.27 5.55
N PRO A 31 -15.36 -3.65 4.93
CA PRO A 31 -15.27 -3.13 3.56
C PRO A 31 -14.32 -1.93 3.40
N TYR A 32 -13.99 -1.23 4.48
CA TYR A 32 -13.16 -0.02 4.48
C TYR A 32 -11.87 -0.17 5.30
N GLN A 33 -11.47 -1.41 5.62
CA GLN A 33 -10.35 -1.68 6.53
C GLN A 33 -9.04 -1.02 6.09
N PHE A 34 -8.84 -0.86 4.78
CA PHE A 34 -7.59 -0.37 4.19
C PHE A 34 -7.73 0.99 3.50
N ASP A 35 -8.92 1.60 3.50
CA ASP A 35 -9.18 2.86 2.80
C ASP A 35 -8.30 4.00 3.31
N GLU A 36 -8.14 4.13 4.62
CA GLU A 36 -7.30 5.18 5.21
C GLU A 36 -5.83 5.03 4.79
N PHE A 37 -5.32 3.79 4.84
CA PHE A 37 -3.96 3.47 4.40
C PHE A 37 -3.76 3.76 2.91
N LEU A 38 -4.69 3.30 2.06
CA LEU A 38 -4.62 3.53 0.62
C LEU A 38 -4.68 5.02 0.27
N ASN A 39 -5.65 5.76 0.81
CA ASN A 39 -5.81 7.19 0.53
C ASN A 39 -4.59 8.00 1.01
N LYS A 40 -4.02 7.66 2.19
CA LYS A 40 -2.82 8.32 2.74
C LYS A 40 -1.67 8.21 1.74
N TYR A 41 -1.32 6.99 1.35
CA TYR A 41 -0.14 6.77 0.51
C TYR A 41 -0.38 7.11 -0.96
N GLU A 42 -1.61 7.01 -1.46
CA GLU A 42 -1.98 7.57 -2.76
C GLU A 42 -1.71 9.08 -2.80
N THR A 43 -2.16 9.83 -1.79
CA THR A 43 -1.92 11.28 -1.69
C THR A 43 -0.43 11.61 -1.59
N ILE A 44 0.33 10.87 -0.76
CA ILE A 44 1.76 11.10 -0.58
C ILE A 44 2.52 10.87 -1.89
N PHE A 45 2.21 9.80 -2.62
CA PHE A 45 2.90 9.47 -3.88
C PHE A 45 2.43 10.31 -5.07
N GLU A 46 1.21 10.85 -5.03
CA GLU A 46 0.72 11.81 -6.03
C GLU A 46 1.40 13.19 -5.89
N TYR A 47 1.67 13.61 -4.64
CA TYR A 47 2.29 14.90 -4.32
C TYR A 47 3.58 14.72 -3.48
N PRO A 48 4.64 14.14 -4.05
CA PRO A 48 5.81 13.68 -3.28
C PRO A 48 6.63 14.83 -2.65
N ASP A 49 6.70 15.97 -3.33
CA ASP A 49 7.43 17.16 -2.84
C ASP A 49 6.71 17.82 -1.65
N GLU A 50 5.37 17.79 -1.64
CA GLU A 50 4.54 18.40 -0.59
C GLU A 50 4.48 17.52 0.67
N ASN A 51 4.62 16.21 0.50
CA ASN A 51 4.41 15.22 1.56
C ASN A 51 5.70 14.52 2.02
N ASN A 52 6.87 14.99 1.58
CA ASN A 52 8.16 14.41 1.94
C ASN A 52 8.18 12.88 1.71
N ALA A 53 7.81 12.47 0.49
CA ALA A 53 7.64 11.06 0.16
C ALA A 53 8.89 10.21 0.47
N ALA A 54 10.09 10.78 0.37
CA ALA A 54 11.34 10.09 0.68
C ALA A 54 11.38 9.54 2.13
N ASP A 55 10.87 10.32 3.09
CA ASP A 55 10.81 9.89 4.50
C ASP A 55 9.60 8.97 4.74
N GLU A 56 8.48 9.20 4.03
CA GLU A 56 7.26 8.39 4.17
C GLU A 56 7.36 7.01 3.49
N VAL A 57 8.27 6.79 2.55
CA VAL A 57 8.50 5.46 1.93
C VAL A 57 8.83 4.40 2.99
N ARG A 58 9.56 4.78 4.05
CA ARG A 58 9.84 3.83 5.13
C ARG A 58 8.58 3.48 5.91
N ASN A 59 7.77 4.49 6.23
CA ASN A 59 6.48 4.29 6.90
C ASN A 59 5.55 3.41 6.04
N TYR A 60 5.53 3.64 4.72
CA TYR A 60 4.77 2.86 3.76
C TYR A 60 5.14 1.38 3.82
N ILE A 61 6.44 1.08 3.77
CA ILE A 61 6.96 -0.29 3.82
C ILE A 61 6.64 -0.94 5.16
N ASP A 62 6.84 -0.23 6.28
CA ASP A 62 6.60 -0.76 7.62
C ASP A 62 5.10 -1.04 7.84
N GLU A 63 4.21 -0.13 7.44
CA GLU A 63 2.76 -0.30 7.53
C GLU A 63 2.26 -1.42 6.60
N LEU A 64 2.73 -1.48 5.34
CA LEU A 64 2.35 -2.55 4.42
C LEU A 64 2.83 -3.92 4.91
N SER A 65 4.03 -4.00 5.47
CA SER A 65 4.57 -5.24 6.04
C SER A 65 3.72 -5.72 7.20
N SER A 66 3.31 -4.81 8.10
CA SER A 66 2.40 -5.13 9.21
C SER A 66 1.03 -5.62 8.73
N ILE A 67 0.51 -5.09 7.62
CA ILE A 67 -0.71 -5.61 6.99
C ILE A 67 -0.47 -7.05 6.51
N VAL A 68 0.61 -7.29 5.76
CA VAL A 68 0.91 -8.61 5.20
C VAL A 68 1.11 -9.66 6.29
N GLU A 69 1.85 -9.33 7.36
CA GLU A 69 2.14 -10.23 8.49
C GLU A 69 0.88 -10.74 9.20
N GLN A 70 -0.23 -10.00 9.17
CA GLN A 70 -1.51 -10.45 9.74
C GLN A 70 -2.16 -11.61 8.97
N TYR A 71 -1.70 -11.89 7.75
CA TYR A 71 -2.32 -12.87 6.85
C TYR A 71 -1.38 -14.01 6.41
N ILE A 72 -0.15 -14.07 6.96
CA ILE A 72 0.82 -15.16 6.79
C ILE A 72 0.59 -16.24 7.86
#